data_AF-A0A0L0VFK4-F1
#
_entry.id   AF-A0A0L0VFK4-F1
#
_cell.length_a   1.000
_cell.length_b   1.000
_cell.length_c   1.000
_cell.angle_alpha   90.00
_cell.angle_beta   90.00
_cell.angle_gamma   90.00
#
_symmetry.space_group_name_H-M   'P 1'
#
loop_
_entity.id
_entity.type
_entity.pdbx_description
1 polymer ?
#
loop_
_entity_poly.entity_id
_entity_poly.type
_entity_poly.pdbx_seq_one_letter_code
_entity_poly.pdbx_strand_id
1 'polypeptide(L)'
;MVGKITDCPDSFEKLLNSVNNSNSNPPPPTKSWASVTKKGLPNHVVQTTIVKYTLGSINAKTADDSPVTVKGVTSLPSGDFCFYTQSRFRSNWLWEPKHEWTPLCDPALITPPSLYQAILHSVHIPFTLNNRATIAELSRENSINPTVVSSTRWLGYPLENKQSHSSNVLNIKDKNLASEIANSSLFYNGL
;
A
#
# COMPACT_ATOMS: atom_id res chain seq x y z
N MET A 1 -23.96 21.51 -21.72
CA MET A 1 -23.47 20.56 -22.74
C MET A 1 -22.91 19.36 -21.99
N VAL A 2 -23.70 18.30 -21.84
CA VAL A 2 -23.36 17.12 -21.02
C VAL A 2 -23.00 15.99 -21.97
N GLY A 3 -21.71 15.61 -22.01
CA GLY A 3 -21.22 14.46 -22.75
C GLY A 3 -21.16 13.23 -21.84
N LYS A 4 -21.90 12.19 -22.21
CA LYS A 4 -22.00 10.90 -21.50
C LYS A 4 -20.69 10.11 -21.64
N ILE A 5 -20.22 9.54 -20.53
CA ILE A 5 -19.15 8.53 -20.48
C ILE A 5 -19.83 7.16 -20.61
N THR A 6 -19.88 6.61 -21.82
CA THR A 6 -20.28 5.22 -22.05
C THR A 6 -19.57 4.72 -23.30
N ASP A 7 -18.34 4.21 -23.16
CA ASP A 7 -17.63 3.49 -24.24
C ASP A 7 -16.55 2.49 -23.74
N CYS A 8 -16.51 2.12 -22.45
CA CYS A 8 -15.41 1.29 -21.89
C CYS A 8 -15.74 -0.12 -21.31
N PRO A 9 -16.92 -0.75 -21.52
CA PRO A 9 -17.08 -2.18 -21.19
C PRO A 9 -16.87 -3.12 -22.39
N ASP A 10 -17.26 -2.72 -23.61
CA ASP A 10 -17.35 -3.64 -24.75
C ASP A 10 -15.99 -4.11 -25.29
N SER A 11 -14.94 -3.30 -25.11
CA SER A 11 -13.58 -3.66 -25.54
C SER A 11 -12.94 -4.70 -24.62
N PHE A 12 -13.33 -4.75 -23.35
CA PHE A 12 -12.82 -5.71 -22.38
C PHE A 12 -13.51 -7.06 -22.56
N GLU A 13 -14.83 -7.07 -22.76
CA GLU A 13 -15.59 -8.31 -23.00
C GLU A 13 -15.23 -8.97 -24.35
N LYS A 14 -14.99 -8.20 -25.41
CA LYS A 14 -14.50 -8.75 -26.69
C LYS A 14 -13.17 -9.47 -26.55
N LEU A 15 -12.30 -9.01 -25.66
CA LEU A 15 -10.97 -9.58 -25.47
C LEU A 15 -11.04 -10.91 -24.68
N LEU A 16 -11.98 -11.03 -23.74
CA LEU A 16 -12.26 -12.27 -23.01
C LEU A 16 -12.93 -13.32 -23.91
N ASN A 17 -13.90 -12.92 -24.74
CA ASN A 17 -14.69 -13.84 -25.56
C ASN A 17 -13.90 -14.46 -26.72
N SER A 18 -12.84 -13.80 -27.20
CA SER A 18 -11.94 -14.35 -28.22
C SER A 18 -11.11 -15.55 -27.74
N VAL A 19 -10.96 -15.75 -26.42
CA VAL A 19 -10.05 -16.76 -25.85
C VAL A 19 -10.73 -18.13 -25.67
N ASN A 20 -12.07 -18.19 -25.64
CA ASN A 20 -12.81 -19.40 -25.26
C ASN A 20 -13.11 -20.40 -26.40
N ASN A 21 -12.87 -20.06 -27.66
CA ASN A 21 -13.21 -20.93 -28.80
C ASN A 21 -11.99 -21.70 -29.35
N SER A 22 -11.56 -22.75 -28.65
CA SER A 22 -10.76 -23.82 -29.27
C SER A 22 -11.02 -25.16 -28.57
N ASN A 23 -11.86 -25.99 -29.20
CA ASN A 23 -12.13 -27.38 -28.82
C ASN A 23 -11.02 -28.32 -29.34
N SER A 24 -10.48 -29.18 -28.47
CA SER A 24 -9.98 -30.52 -28.85
C SER A 24 -9.78 -31.44 -27.63
N ASN A 25 -10.16 -32.71 -27.81
CA ASN A 25 -10.30 -33.84 -26.87
C ASN A 25 -9.09 -34.19 -25.96
N PRO A 26 -9.27 -34.99 -24.87
CA PRO A 26 -8.26 -35.18 -23.82
C PRO A 26 -7.33 -36.40 -24.01
N PRO A 27 -6.06 -36.36 -23.56
CA PRO A 27 -5.20 -37.55 -23.38
C PRO A 27 -5.12 -38.03 -21.91
N PRO A 28 -4.64 -39.27 -21.66
CA PRO A 28 -4.89 -40.05 -20.44
C PRO A 28 -4.00 -39.70 -19.23
N PRO A 29 -4.29 -40.21 -18.02
CA PRO A 29 -3.77 -39.64 -16.78
C PRO A 29 -2.43 -40.24 -16.39
N THR A 30 -1.41 -39.38 -16.22
CA THR A 30 -0.16 -39.74 -15.53
C THR A 30 0.14 -38.74 -14.43
N LYS A 31 0.35 -39.29 -13.23
CA LYS A 31 0.57 -38.61 -11.95
C LYS A 31 1.87 -37.79 -11.97
N SER A 32 1.80 -36.48 -11.76
CA SER A 32 2.94 -35.65 -11.35
C SER A 32 2.47 -34.49 -10.46
N TRP A 33 3.21 -34.22 -9.38
CA TRP A 33 2.89 -33.25 -8.31
C TRP A 33 3.21 -31.79 -8.69
N ALA A 34 3.04 -31.42 -9.95
CA ALA A 34 3.14 -30.04 -10.40
C ALA A 34 1.87 -29.70 -11.16
N SER A 35 1.08 -28.76 -10.66
CA SER A 35 -0.03 -28.21 -11.42
C SER A 35 0.53 -27.50 -12.64
N VAL A 36 0.42 -28.16 -13.80
CA VAL A 36 0.71 -27.57 -15.11
C VAL A 36 -0.34 -26.49 -15.36
N THR A 37 0.05 -25.22 -15.19
CA THR A 37 -0.78 -24.10 -15.65
C THR A 37 -0.87 -24.18 -17.17
N LYS A 38 -2.10 -24.35 -17.68
CA LYS A 38 -2.40 -24.43 -19.11
C LYS A 38 -1.75 -23.26 -19.87
N LYS A 39 -1.18 -23.56 -21.05
CA LYS A 39 -0.63 -22.59 -22.00
C LYS A 39 -1.70 -21.59 -22.45
N GLY A 40 -1.82 -20.50 -21.72
CA GLY A 40 -2.32 -19.20 -22.18
C GLY A 40 -1.15 -18.21 -22.15
N LEU A 41 -1.27 -17.10 -22.89
CA LEU A 41 -0.27 -16.02 -22.94
C LEU A 41 0.35 -15.76 -21.56
N PRO A 42 1.68 -15.67 -21.40
CA PRO A 42 2.31 -15.69 -20.08
C PRO A 42 1.70 -14.59 -19.21
N ASN A 43 1.06 -14.98 -18.09
CA ASN A 43 0.40 -14.08 -17.14
C ASN A 43 1.26 -12.84 -16.81
N HIS A 44 2.60 -13.01 -16.83
CA HIS A 44 3.59 -11.96 -16.71
C HIS A 44 3.47 -10.80 -17.73
N VAL A 45 3.19 -11.08 -19.01
CA VAL A 45 3.07 -10.07 -20.07
C VAL A 45 1.78 -9.27 -19.94
N VAL A 46 0.69 -9.94 -19.58
CA VAL A 46 -0.61 -9.30 -19.30
C VAL A 46 -0.49 -8.38 -18.08
N GLN A 47 0.09 -8.87 -16.99
CA GLN A 47 0.33 -8.07 -15.77
C GLN A 47 1.26 -6.88 -16.01
N THR A 48 2.34 -7.07 -16.77
CA THR A 48 3.26 -5.96 -17.09
C THR A 48 2.53 -4.84 -17.87
N THR A 49 1.61 -5.20 -18.75
CA THR A 49 0.85 -4.23 -19.55
C THR A 49 -0.17 -3.48 -18.69
N ILE A 50 -0.88 -4.21 -17.81
CA ILE A 50 -1.83 -3.61 -16.86
C ILE A 50 -1.11 -2.61 -15.95
N VAL A 51 0.02 -3.00 -15.34
CA VAL A 51 0.79 -2.12 -14.45
C VAL A 51 1.27 -0.88 -15.20
N LYS A 52 1.77 -1.01 -16.44
CA LYS A 52 2.16 0.15 -17.26
C LYS A 52 0.99 1.11 -17.53
N TYR A 53 -0.18 0.56 -17.85
CA TYR A 53 -1.39 1.36 -18.08
C TYR A 53 -1.83 2.09 -16.82
N THR A 54 -1.87 1.41 -15.68
CA THR A 54 -2.22 2.00 -14.38
C THR A 54 -1.26 3.12 -13.99
N LEU A 55 0.04 2.88 -14.07
CA LEU A 55 1.06 3.90 -13.78
C LEU A 55 0.94 5.13 -14.70
N GLY A 56 0.62 4.91 -15.98
CA GLY A 56 0.33 6.00 -16.91
C GLY A 56 -0.94 6.77 -16.54
N SER A 57 -1.99 6.07 -16.12
CA SER A 57 -3.29 6.65 -15.77
C SER A 57 -3.23 7.53 -14.52
N ILE A 58 -2.40 7.16 -13.54
CA ILE A 58 -2.17 7.95 -12.32
C ILE A 58 -1.09 9.04 -12.50
N ASN A 59 -0.60 9.24 -13.73
CA ASN A 59 0.50 10.17 -14.05
C ASN A 59 1.71 9.96 -13.12
N ALA A 60 2.15 8.70 -12.97
CA ALA A 60 3.24 8.34 -12.08
C ALA A 60 4.56 8.98 -12.53
N LYS A 61 5.07 9.94 -11.74
CA LYS A 61 6.30 10.67 -12.02
C LYS A 61 7.25 10.68 -10.82
N THR A 62 8.54 10.57 -11.11
CA THR A 62 9.62 10.71 -10.14
C THR A 62 9.81 12.19 -9.78
N ALA A 63 10.56 12.51 -8.72
CA ALA A 63 10.90 13.89 -8.33
C ALA A 63 11.51 14.72 -9.48
N ASP A 64 12.21 14.08 -10.42
CA ASP A 64 12.81 14.71 -11.60
C ASP A 64 11.81 14.87 -12.78
N ASP A 65 10.49 14.81 -12.53
CA ASP A 65 9.39 14.78 -13.50
C ASP A 65 9.44 13.61 -14.53
N SER A 66 10.36 12.66 -14.35
CA SER A 66 10.49 11.51 -15.26
C SER A 66 9.42 10.43 -15.00
N PRO A 67 8.82 9.86 -16.06
CA PRO A 67 7.75 8.87 -15.91
C PRO A 67 8.25 7.58 -15.27
N VAL A 68 7.48 7.06 -14.32
CA VAL A 68 7.79 5.81 -13.63
C VAL A 68 7.39 4.65 -14.54
N THR A 69 8.40 3.91 -15.01
CA THR A 69 8.23 2.82 -15.96
C THR A 69 8.79 1.51 -15.40
N VAL A 70 8.04 0.43 -15.60
CA VAL A 70 8.45 -0.94 -15.28
C VAL A 70 8.86 -1.70 -16.55
N LYS A 71 9.95 -2.46 -16.49
CA LYS A 71 10.42 -3.34 -17.58
C LYS A 71 9.65 -4.65 -17.60
N GLY A 72 9.28 -5.17 -16.44
CA GLY A 72 8.56 -6.42 -16.28
C GLY A 72 8.01 -6.57 -14.87
N VAL A 73 7.00 -7.44 -14.73
CA VAL A 73 6.34 -7.77 -13.47
C VAL A 73 6.15 -9.27 -13.39
N THR A 74 6.71 -9.90 -12.37
CA THR A 74 6.51 -11.33 -12.10
C THR A 74 5.76 -11.53 -10.79
N SER A 75 4.80 -12.45 -10.77
CA SER A 75 4.22 -12.95 -9.52
C SER A 75 5.19 -13.93 -8.86
N LEU A 76 5.38 -13.78 -7.56
CA LEU A 76 6.12 -14.72 -6.71
C LEU A 76 5.19 -15.85 -6.26
N PRO A 77 5.73 -17.02 -5.88
CA PRO A 77 4.93 -18.09 -5.30
C PRO A 77 4.18 -17.70 -4.01
N SER A 78 4.63 -16.64 -3.32
CA SER A 78 3.94 -16.06 -2.16
C SER A 78 2.64 -15.34 -2.52
N GLY A 79 2.41 -15.05 -3.80
CA GLY A 79 1.33 -14.17 -4.26
C GLY A 79 1.75 -12.70 -4.38
N ASP A 80 2.96 -12.34 -3.96
CA ASP A 80 3.50 -10.99 -4.13
C ASP A 80 3.97 -10.72 -5.55
N PHE A 81 4.15 -9.44 -5.90
CA PHE A 81 4.73 -9.05 -7.18
C PHE A 81 6.17 -8.55 -7.03
N CYS A 82 7.01 -8.96 -7.98
CA CYS A 82 8.36 -8.44 -8.13
C CYS A 82 8.43 -7.59 -9.41
N PHE A 83 8.88 -6.34 -9.26
CA PHE A 83 8.95 -5.35 -10.33
C PHE A 83 10.39 -5.17 -10.79
N TYR A 84 10.62 -5.28 -12.09
CA TYR A 84 11.90 -4.99 -12.70
C TYR A 84 11.90 -3.55 -13.20
N THR A 85 12.72 -2.69 -12.60
CA THR A 85 12.88 -1.29 -13.02
C THR A 85 14.31 -1.05 -13.52
N GLN A 86 14.53 0.13 -14.11
CA GLN A 86 15.86 0.51 -14.60
C GLN A 86 16.71 1.26 -13.56
N SER A 87 16.09 1.82 -12.52
CA SER A 87 16.75 2.73 -11.57
C SER A 87 16.14 2.61 -10.19
N ARG A 88 16.98 2.77 -9.16
CA ARG A 88 16.56 2.79 -7.75
C ARG A 88 15.53 3.87 -7.44
N PHE A 89 15.59 5.02 -8.13
CA PHE A 89 14.64 6.11 -7.91
C PHE A 89 13.23 5.71 -8.33
N ARG A 90 13.10 5.00 -9.47
CA ARG A 90 11.83 4.44 -9.93
C ARG A 90 11.33 3.32 -9.02
N SER A 91 12.25 2.47 -8.54
CA SER A 91 11.88 1.44 -7.54
C SER A 91 11.34 2.06 -6.26
N ASN A 92 12.02 3.07 -5.71
CA ASN A 92 11.59 3.76 -4.50
C ASN A 92 10.22 4.39 -4.68
N TRP A 93 9.98 5.04 -5.82
CA TRP A 93 8.66 5.57 -6.13
C TRP A 93 7.60 4.48 -6.14
N LEU A 94 7.83 3.30 -6.74
CA LEU A 94 6.84 2.22 -6.74
C LEU A 94 6.47 1.75 -5.32
N TRP A 95 7.41 1.79 -4.39
CA TRP A 95 7.20 1.35 -3.01
C TRP A 95 6.39 2.32 -2.16
N GLU A 96 6.50 3.63 -2.38
CA GLU A 96 5.90 4.66 -1.51
C GLU A 96 4.35 4.68 -1.56
N PRO A 97 3.70 4.88 -2.71
CA PRO A 97 2.25 4.85 -2.85
C PRO A 97 1.73 3.45 -3.19
N LYS A 98 2.47 2.37 -2.87
CA LYS A 98 2.10 0.99 -3.26
C LYS A 98 0.66 0.66 -2.92
N HIS A 99 0.20 1.04 -1.74
CA HIS A 99 -1.16 0.82 -1.25
C HIS A 99 -2.26 1.52 -2.05
N GLU A 100 -1.93 2.56 -2.81
CA GLU A 100 -2.87 3.30 -3.65
C GLU A 100 -2.99 2.70 -5.05
N TRP A 101 -1.87 2.31 -5.65
CA TRP A 101 -1.85 1.89 -7.06
C TRP A 101 -1.92 0.36 -7.25
N THR A 102 -1.50 -0.44 -6.27
CA THR A 102 -1.56 -1.91 -6.39
C THR A 102 -2.99 -2.45 -6.56
N PRO A 103 -4.03 -1.95 -5.85
CA PRO A 103 -5.39 -2.42 -6.04
C PRO A 103 -5.99 -2.04 -7.41
N LEU A 104 -5.46 -0.99 -8.03
CA LEU A 104 -5.85 -0.56 -9.38
C LEU A 104 -5.30 -1.49 -10.47
N CYS A 105 -4.23 -2.24 -10.18
CA CYS A 105 -3.68 -3.23 -11.09
C CYS A 105 -4.37 -4.59 -10.93
N ASP A 106 -4.60 -4.98 -9.68
CA ASP A 106 -5.26 -6.23 -9.33
C ASP A 106 -6.04 -6.05 -8.01
N PRO A 107 -7.38 -6.13 -8.01
CA PRO A 107 -8.18 -6.02 -6.79
C PRO A 107 -7.84 -7.06 -5.71
N ALA A 108 -7.26 -8.21 -6.09
CA ALA A 108 -6.80 -9.22 -5.13
C ALA A 108 -5.52 -8.80 -4.39
N LEU A 109 -4.77 -7.83 -4.92
CA LEU A 109 -3.52 -7.35 -4.37
C LEU A 109 -3.77 -6.20 -3.37
N ILE A 110 -4.24 -6.56 -2.17
CA ILE A 110 -4.48 -5.59 -1.10
C ILE A 110 -3.14 -5.30 -0.40
N THR A 111 -2.61 -4.11 -0.62
CA THR A 111 -1.41 -3.65 0.09
C THR A 111 -1.80 -2.60 1.13
N PRO A 112 -1.56 -2.82 2.43
CA PRO A 112 -1.83 -1.80 3.44
C PRO A 112 -0.87 -0.61 3.30
N PRO A 113 -1.31 0.60 3.69
CA PRO A 113 -0.43 1.77 3.73
C PRO A 113 0.76 1.53 4.66
N SER A 114 1.91 2.07 4.27
CA SER A 114 3.10 2.09 5.13
C SER A 114 2.81 2.90 6.38
N LEU A 115 3.19 2.38 7.54
CA LEU A 115 3.11 3.07 8.82
C LEU A 115 4.53 3.32 9.35
N TYR A 116 4.76 4.54 9.79
CA TYR A 116 6.01 5.00 10.38
C TYR A 116 5.83 5.15 11.88
N GLN A 117 6.82 4.71 12.64
CA GLN A 117 6.75 4.71 14.10
C GLN A 117 7.52 5.89 14.68
N ALA A 118 6.88 6.65 15.55
CA ALA A 118 7.53 7.62 16.42
C ALA A 118 7.32 7.22 17.87
N ILE A 119 8.37 7.30 18.68
CA ILE A 119 8.30 6.98 20.12
C ILE A 119 8.25 8.30 20.88
N LEU A 120 7.16 8.51 21.61
CA LEU A 120 7.07 9.58 22.60
C LEU A 120 7.56 9.04 23.92
N HIS A 121 8.48 9.77 24.54
CA HIS A 121 8.94 9.48 25.89
C HIS A 121 8.12 10.28 26.91
N SER A 122 8.13 9.83 28.17
CA SER A 122 7.56 10.56 29.31
C SER A 122 6.05 10.87 29.20
N VAL A 123 5.28 10.05 28.50
CA VAL A 123 3.82 10.22 28.39
C VAL A 123 3.16 9.78 29.69
N HIS A 124 2.34 10.64 30.27
CA HIS A 124 1.62 10.37 31.52
C HIS A 124 0.54 9.29 31.32
N ILE A 125 0.46 8.30 32.22
CA ILE A 125 -0.40 7.09 32.07
C ILE A 125 -1.90 7.34 31.82
N PRO A 126 -2.59 8.33 32.41
CA PRO A 126 -4.02 8.55 32.12
C PRO A 126 -4.30 8.95 30.65
N PHE A 127 -3.27 9.00 29.79
CA PHE A 127 -3.43 9.01 28.34
C PHE A 127 -4.22 7.77 27.86
N THR A 128 -5.43 8.01 27.35
CA THR A 128 -6.28 6.93 26.84
C THR A 128 -5.82 6.54 25.45
N LEU A 129 -5.25 5.33 25.33
CA LEU A 129 -4.81 4.78 24.05
C LEU A 129 -5.97 4.71 23.04
N ASN A 130 -5.67 5.08 21.79
CA ASN A 130 -6.57 4.93 20.65
C ASN A 130 -7.93 5.63 20.79
N ASN A 131 -8.11 6.49 21.80
CA ASN A 131 -9.26 7.35 21.90
C ASN A 131 -9.13 8.47 20.85
N ARG A 132 -10.12 8.57 19.95
CA ARG A 132 -10.14 9.59 18.90
C ARG A 132 -10.16 11.01 19.47
N ALA A 133 -10.75 11.22 20.65
CA ALA A 133 -10.75 12.52 21.31
C ALA A 133 -9.35 12.93 21.76
N THR A 134 -8.63 12.03 22.45
CA THR A 134 -7.26 12.24 22.93
C THR A 134 -6.29 12.49 21.77
N ILE A 135 -6.40 11.71 20.70
CA ILE A 135 -5.59 11.92 19.48
C ILE A 135 -5.94 13.25 18.83
N ALA A 136 -7.21 13.64 18.76
CA ALA A 136 -7.62 14.93 18.20
C ALA A 136 -7.09 16.12 19.02
N GLU A 137 -7.06 16.01 20.35
CA GLU A 137 -6.50 17.04 21.24
C GLU A 137 -4.99 17.18 21.07
N LEU A 138 -4.25 16.06 21.12
CA LEU A 138 -2.81 16.04 20.83
C LEU A 138 -2.53 16.63 19.44
N SER A 139 -3.35 16.26 18.45
CA SER A 139 -3.18 16.76 17.08
C SER A 139 -3.45 18.26 16.98
N ARG A 140 -4.49 18.75 17.67
CA ARG A 140 -4.83 20.18 17.74
C ARG A 140 -3.70 21.01 18.35
N GLU A 141 -3.13 20.57 19.47
CA GLU A 141 -2.06 21.30 20.16
C GLU A 141 -0.78 21.40 19.34
N ASN A 142 -0.51 20.39 18.50
CA ASN A 142 0.71 20.33 17.70
C ASN A 142 0.50 20.69 16.22
N SER A 143 -0.67 21.23 15.85
CA SER A 143 -1.03 21.56 14.47
C SER A 143 -0.92 20.37 13.49
N ILE A 144 -1.15 19.15 13.99
CA ILE A 144 -1.12 17.90 13.23
C ILE A 144 -2.53 17.56 12.74
N ASN A 145 -2.64 16.93 11.58
CA ASN A 145 -3.92 16.35 11.14
C ASN A 145 -4.17 15.00 11.86
N PRO A 146 -5.27 14.85 12.62
CA PRO A 146 -5.53 13.64 13.41
C PRO A 146 -5.73 12.37 12.55
N THR A 147 -6.04 12.52 11.25
CA THR A 147 -6.25 11.40 10.31
C THR A 147 -4.93 10.68 9.96
N VAL A 148 -3.80 11.36 10.20
CA VAL A 148 -2.45 10.86 9.91
C VAL A 148 -1.97 9.91 11.01
N VAL A 149 -2.45 10.07 12.25
CA VAL A 149 -2.19 9.14 13.35
C VAL A 149 -3.12 7.94 13.19
N SER A 150 -2.54 6.78 12.89
CA SER A 150 -3.25 5.52 12.67
C SER A 150 -3.61 4.82 13.97
N SER A 151 -2.62 4.70 14.87
CA SER A 151 -2.82 4.07 16.18
C SER A 151 -1.71 4.45 17.16
N THR A 152 -1.97 4.17 18.43
CA THR A 152 -1.09 4.41 19.57
C THR A 152 -1.00 3.15 20.42
N ARG A 153 0.16 2.86 20.98
CA ARG A 153 0.33 1.74 21.91
C ARG A 153 1.40 2.04 22.94
N TRP A 154 1.22 1.54 24.16
CA TRP A 154 2.27 1.60 25.17
C TRP A 154 3.45 0.72 24.77
N LEU A 155 4.66 1.21 25.05
CA LEU A 155 5.86 0.40 25.04
C LEU A 155 5.97 -0.30 26.39
N GLY A 156 5.66 -1.60 26.40
CA GLY A 156 5.58 -2.40 27.64
C GLY A 156 4.22 -2.30 28.33
N TYR A 157 4.20 -2.58 29.64
CA TYR A 157 2.97 -2.68 30.44
C TYR A 157 2.97 -1.65 31.59
N PRO A 158 2.88 -0.35 31.28
CA PRO A 158 3.08 0.68 32.30
C PRO A 158 1.98 0.74 33.35
N LEU A 159 0.74 0.34 32.99
CA LEU A 159 -0.37 0.21 33.94
C LEU A 159 -0.10 -0.89 34.97
N GLU A 160 0.39 -2.05 34.53
CA GLU A 160 0.72 -3.18 35.40
C GLU A 160 1.90 -2.85 36.31
N ASN A 161 2.89 -2.13 35.76
CA ASN A 161 4.10 -1.72 36.47
C ASN A 161 3.91 -0.50 37.39
N LYS A 162 2.68 0.04 37.50
CA LYS A 162 2.34 1.23 38.32
C LYS A 162 3.26 2.43 38.05
N GLN A 163 3.68 2.61 36.80
CA GLN A 163 4.51 3.75 36.42
C GLN A 163 3.66 5.04 36.40
N SER A 164 4.26 6.22 36.58
CA SER A 164 3.54 7.49 36.37
C SER A 164 3.66 7.96 34.93
N HIS A 165 4.81 7.69 34.31
CA HIS A 165 5.12 8.04 32.93
C HIS A 165 5.68 6.84 32.19
N SER A 166 5.38 6.72 30.91
CA SER A 166 5.93 5.66 30.07
C SER A 166 6.12 6.12 28.63
N SER A 167 6.69 5.25 27.80
CA SER A 167 6.89 5.55 26.39
C SER A 167 5.71 5.05 25.55
N ASN A 168 5.22 5.88 24.63
CA ASN A 168 4.14 5.56 23.72
C ASN A 168 4.67 5.46 22.29
N VAL A 169 4.25 4.44 21.54
CA VAL A 169 4.56 4.28 20.13
C VAL A 169 3.37 4.77 19.31
N LEU A 170 3.59 5.79 18.49
CA LEU A 170 2.62 6.32 17.53
C LEU A 170 2.90 5.70 16.17
N ASN A 171 1.87 5.14 15.56
CA ASN A 171 1.88 4.70 14.17
C ASN A 171 1.28 5.81 13.30
N ILE A 172 2.09 6.35 12.40
CA ILE A 172 1.82 7.57 11.62
C ILE A 172 1.89 7.21 10.13
N LYS A 173 0.98 7.73 9.32
CA LYS A 173 0.95 7.46 7.86
C LYS A 173 1.97 8.30 7.08
N ASP A 174 2.31 9.47 7.60
CA ASP A 174 3.28 10.40 6.98
C ASP A 174 4.69 10.17 7.53
N LYS A 175 5.63 9.91 6.63
CA LYS A 175 7.04 9.68 6.93
C LYS A 175 7.74 10.92 7.50
N ASN A 176 7.49 12.08 6.90
CA ASN A 176 8.17 13.32 7.26
C ASN A 176 7.70 13.77 8.64
N LEU A 177 6.39 13.71 8.88
CA LEU A 177 5.82 13.99 10.19
C LEU A 177 6.35 13.03 11.25
N ALA A 178 6.40 11.72 10.98
CA ALA A 178 6.95 10.76 11.93
C ALA A 178 8.41 11.05 12.29
N SER A 179 9.22 11.46 11.30
CA SER A 179 10.60 11.88 11.51
C SER A 179 10.68 13.19 12.31
N GLU A 180 9.80 14.15 12.07
CA GLU A 180 9.74 15.39 12.83
C GLU A 180 9.40 15.13 14.29
N ILE A 181 8.36 14.33 14.56
CA ILE A 181 7.95 13.94 15.92
C ILE A 181 9.07 13.18 16.63
N ALA A 182 9.80 12.31 15.93
CA ALA A 182 10.91 11.57 16.53
C ALA A 182 12.09 12.48 16.94
N ASN A 183 12.24 13.64 16.30
CA ASN A 183 13.32 14.60 16.57
C ASN A 183 12.85 15.82 17.39
N SER A 184 11.57 15.90 17.74
CA SER A 184 10.96 17.03 18.45
C SER A 184 10.18 16.57 19.68
N SER A 185 9.66 17.54 20.42
CA SER A 185 8.74 17.30 21.53
C SER A 185 7.32 17.62 21.08
N LEU A 186 6.34 16.85 21.57
CA LEU A 186 4.93 17.17 21.41
C LEU A 186 4.37 17.74 22.70
N PHE A 187 3.44 18.69 22.56
CA PHE A 187 2.69 19.26 23.66
C PHE A 187 1.37 18.49 23.87
N TYR A 188 0.99 18.27 25.13
CA TYR A 188 -0.29 17.64 25.45
C TYR A 188 -0.83 18.15 26.78
N ASN A 189 -2.06 18.67 26.79
CA ASN A 189 -2.70 19.30 27.95
C ASN A 189 -1.93 20.50 28.50
N GLY A 190 -1.29 21.29 27.63
CA GLY A 190 -0.56 22.50 28.02
C GLY A 190 0.78 22.26 28.73
N LEU A 191 1.32 21.04 28.62
CA LEU A 191 2.69 20.66 28.97
C LEU A 191 3.55 20.50 27.72
#